data_AF-A0A8K0WBH9-F1
#
_entry.id   AF-A0A8K0WBH9-F1
#
_cell.length_a   1.000
_cell.length_b   1.000
_cell.length_c   1.000
_cell.angle_alpha   90.00
_cell.angle_beta   90.00
_cell.angle_gamma   90.00
#
_symmetry.space_group_name_H-M   'P 1'
#
loop_
_entity.id
_entity.type
_entity.pdbx_description
1 polymer ?
#
loop_
_entity_poly.entity_id
_entity_poly.type
_entity_poly.pdbx_seq_one_letter_code
_entity_poly.pdbx_strand_id
1 'polypeptide(L)'
;MTRASYQCTLRDDGSLPLLSHCVAQKSYNLVHDNIPRSARNLTSTESLSNVSSSTSTSTSTLIPMAVVPPESSVLSLLSGISPRLSVKELQVIPSARLQRLYNVKVTEGPNLLLALPPPAVIRLLRAEKSTLGSEAAVLKWLSAVARERKVCSNSGIKEPINRTTGTMLGSETTVELLAEYLPTLVRHESLGGILPMEYNLIRPSRGTPISTLTKSLSSSERRVVDFQTGRLLRRISCQVSPTRRFGIVADVLSVPPSVVHHPPRRFEGSLSDSKGADSWRVAFHSLLESVLRDGEDLTIMFNYSNIRYQFERFEHLLDAVTKPRLVILDAGEDSNTLIHRSCETGREPNTPAEESIGVPIRPKSSLRTSRRSDYGRGRPDYRIVIQDDTHKREDHFIADESTKSNIEVTGLRQWSHCLFGDPLMATVFSKRPRPSEDFWRGFDKPLPGYEAAQADIIEDRENTHIRTLLYELYHAVASLVGEYYRPQNDSSRRELAARKHLGNVLSQLEELDDRGQPRRRRMSGEMSPAKRPRSGQESDEDSGS
;
A
#
# COMPACT_ATOMS: atom_id res chain seq x y z
N MET A 1 -24.38 28.94 -7.07
CA MET A 1 -23.92 29.07 -8.47
C MET A 1 -25.05 29.68 -9.29
N THR A 2 -24.80 30.72 -10.08
CA THR A 2 -25.73 31.17 -11.13
C THR A 2 -25.64 30.19 -12.31
N ARG A 3 -26.74 29.49 -12.60
CA ARG A 3 -26.83 28.52 -13.70
C ARG A 3 -27.25 29.25 -14.98
N ALA A 4 -26.37 29.32 -15.98
CA ALA A 4 -26.76 29.82 -17.30
C ALA A 4 -27.70 28.82 -17.97
N SER A 5 -28.93 29.24 -18.26
CA SER A 5 -29.92 28.45 -19.00
C SER A 5 -30.02 28.94 -20.43
N TYR A 6 -29.49 28.17 -21.38
CA TYR A 6 -29.68 28.42 -22.80
C TYR A 6 -31.02 27.83 -23.26
N GLN A 7 -32.02 28.68 -23.53
CA GLN A 7 -33.18 28.27 -24.32
C GLN A 7 -32.84 28.49 -25.80
N CYS A 8 -32.90 27.42 -26.59
CA CYS A 8 -32.80 27.50 -28.04
C CYS A 8 -34.19 27.27 -28.61
N THR A 9 -34.79 28.30 -29.20
CA THR A 9 -36.04 28.17 -29.96
C THR A 9 -35.71 27.58 -31.34
N LEU A 10 -36.34 26.46 -31.68
CA LEU A 10 -36.34 25.91 -33.03
C LEU A 10 -36.87 26.94 -34.03
N ARG A 11 -36.39 26.85 -35.27
CA ARG A 11 -37.02 27.54 -36.40
C ARG A 11 -38.25 26.76 -36.86
N ASP A 12 -39.18 27.43 -37.54
CA ASP A 12 -40.42 26.83 -38.04
C ASP A 12 -40.20 25.74 -39.12
N ASP A 13 -38.98 25.65 -39.66
CA ASP A 13 -38.51 24.57 -40.56
C ASP A 13 -38.00 23.31 -39.80
N GLY A 14 -38.02 23.31 -38.47
CA GLY A 14 -37.54 22.22 -37.62
C GLY A 14 -36.01 22.11 -37.52
N SER A 15 -35.24 23.02 -38.12
CA SER A 15 -33.78 23.01 -38.07
C SER A 15 -33.22 23.63 -36.78
N LEU A 16 -32.09 23.08 -36.31
CA LEU A 16 -31.30 23.68 -35.24
C LEU A 16 -30.37 24.76 -35.83
N PRO A 17 -30.32 25.98 -35.26
CA PRO A 17 -29.44 27.03 -35.75
C PRO A 17 -27.97 26.71 -35.51
N LEU A 18 -27.10 27.14 -36.43
CA LEU A 18 -25.65 27.03 -36.29
C LEU A 18 -25.15 27.83 -35.07
N LEU A 19 -24.20 27.24 -34.35
CA LEU A 19 -23.68 27.70 -33.06
C LEU A 19 -23.14 29.14 -33.02
N SER A 20 -22.88 29.77 -34.16
CA SER A 20 -22.33 31.12 -34.28
C SER A 20 -23.32 32.27 -33.97
N HIS A 21 -24.61 31.99 -33.74
CA HIS A 21 -25.66 33.02 -33.58
C HIS A 21 -26.36 33.05 -32.22
N CYS A 22 -25.94 32.26 -31.24
CA CYS A 22 -26.54 32.23 -29.90
C CYS A 22 -26.09 33.41 -29.02
N VAL A 23 -26.88 34.49 -28.97
CA VAL A 23 -26.63 35.65 -28.10
C VAL A 23 -27.06 35.36 -26.65
N ALA A 24 -26.15 35.49 -25.69
CA ALA A 24 -26.43 35.25 -24.28
C ALA A 24 -26.93 36.53 -23.57
N GLN A 25 -28.22 36.61 -23.24
CA GLN A 25 -28.75 37.62 -22.31
C GLN A 25 -28.59 37.18 -20.85
N LYS A 26 -28.43 38.17 -19.95
CA LYS A 26 -27.99 37.96 -18.55
C LYS A 26 -28.99 38.57 -17.56
N SER A 27 -29.98 37.79 -17.14
CA SER A 27 -30.99 38.20 -16.15
C SER A 27 -30.55 37.89 -14.72
N TYR A 28 -30.54 38.89 -13.84
CA TYR A 28 -30.36 38.73 -12.39
C TYR A 28 -31.71 38.62 -11.69
N ASN A 29 -31.79 37.81 -10.62
CA ASN A 29 -32.83 37.91 -9.59
C ASN A 29 -32.30 37.33 -8.27
N LEU A 30 -32.65 37.96 -7.15
CA LEU A 30 -32.37 37.50 -5.78
C LEU A 30 -33.65 36.90 -5.18
N VAL A 31 -33.54 35.79 -4.44
CA VAL A 31 -34.45 35.44 -3.32
C VAL A 31 -33.60 34.80 -2.21
N HIS A 32 -34.05 34.96 -0.96
CA HIS A 32 -33.34 34.66 0.28
C HIS A 32 -33.58 33.25 0.86
N ASP A 33 -32.66 32.85 1.74
CA ASP A 33 -32.80 32.02 2.95
C ASP A 33 -33.57 30.69 2.95
N ASN A 34 -32.92 29.65 3.50
CA ASN A 34 -33.26 29.15 4.84
C ASN A 34 -32.19 28.20 5.40
N ILE A 35 -31.91 28.27 6.72
CA ILE A 35 -30.94 27.42 7.44
C ILE A 35 -31.52 27.03 8.81
N PRO A 36 -31.52 25.74 9.18
CA PRO A 36 -31.64 25.33 10.57
C PRO A 36 -30.30 24.85 11.14
N ARG A 37 -29.66 25.67 11.99
CA ARG A 37 -28.67 25.19 12.97
C ARG A 37 -29.39 24.92 14.29
N SER A 38 -29.43 23.68 14.77
CA SER A 38 -29.43 23.43 16.21
C SER A 38 -28.98 22.01 16.55
N ALA A 39 -27.93 21.91 17.36
CA ALA A 39 -27.66 20.75 18.18
C ALA A 39 -27.27 21.30 19.57
N ARG A 40 -28.20 21.22 20.53
CA ARG A 40 -27.97 21.60 21.93
C ARG A 40 -28.61 20.58 22.86
N ASN A 41 -27.74 19.95 23.63
CA ASN A 41 -27.90 19.35 24.95
C ASN A 41 -29.33 19.17 25.48
N LEU A 42 -29.71 17.92 25.74
CA LEU A 42 -30.47 17.57 26.95
C LEU A 42 -29.70 16.49 27.71
N THR A 43 -29.20 16.86 28.89
CA THR A 43 -28.68 15.95 29.90
C THR A 43 -29.78 15.64 30.91
N SER A 44 -29.95 14.38 31.29
CA SER A 44 -30.71 13.97 32.48
C SER A 44 -30.07 12.70 33.04
N THR A 45 -30.12 12.54 34.37
CA THR A 45 -29.21 11.67 35.13
C THR A 45 -29.96 10.76 36.08
N GLU A 46 -29.70 9.45 36.03
CA GLU A 46 -29.94 8.46 37.10
C GLU A 46 -29.40 7.08 36.66
N SER A 47 -29.04 6.14 37.54
CA SER A 47 -28.04 6.28 38.62
C SER A 47 -27.29 4.94 38.86
N LEU A 48 -26.02 5.05 39.26
CA LEU A 48 -25.08 4.05 39.83
C LEU A 48 -25.47 2.55 39.93
N SER A 49 -24.63 1.68 39.33
CA SER A 49 -23.99 0.57 40.10
C SER A 49 -22.71 0.02 39.44
N ASN A 50 -21.76 -0.36 40.29
CA ASN A 50 -20.35 -0.73 40.04
C ASN A 50 -20.11 -1.96 39.14
N VAL A 51 -18.94 -2.03 38.46
CA VAL A 51 -17.82 -2.99 38.72
C VAL A 51 -16.80 -3.06 37.56
N SER A 52 -15.52 -3.27 37.90
CA SER A 52 -14.38 -3.71 37.07
C SER A 52 -13.89 -2.85 35.89
N SER A 53 -12.70 -2.27 36.10
CA SER A 53 -11.78 -1.84 35.05
C SER A 53 -11.18 -3.04 34.30
N SER A 54 -10.98 -2.91 32.99
CA SER A 54 -10.10 -3.80 32.20
C SER A 54 -9.38 -3.01 31.10
N THR A 55 -8.15 -3.41 30.78
CA THR A 55 -7.18 -2.57 30.09
C THR A 55 -7.41 -2.48 28.58
N SER A 56 -7.35 -1.27 28.01
CA SER A 56 -7.64 -0.99 26.61
C SER A 56 -6.60 -1.59 25.65
N THR A 57 -6.91 -2.74 25.07
CA THR A 57 -6.05 -3.39 24.06
C THR A 57 -6.42 -2.90 22.65
N SER A 58 -5.51 -2.13 22.04
CA SER A 58 -5.75 -1.46 20.75
C SER A 58 -5.77 -2.44 19.57
N THR A 59 -6.92 -3.02 19.27
CA THR A 59 -7.16 -3.79 18.05
C THR A 59 -7.53 -2.88 16.88
N SER A 60 -6.96 -3.14 15.70
CA SER A 60 -7.35 -2.46 14.46
C SER A 60 -8.69 -3.01 13.99
N THR A 61 -9.76 -2.23 14.15
CA THR A 61 -11.11 -2.64 13.78
C THR A 61 -11.26 -2.77 12.27
N LEU A 62 -11.54 -4.00 11.83
CA LEU A 62 -11.88 -4.33 10.45
C LEU A 62 -13.13 -3.57 9.98
N ILE A 63 -13.25 -3.42 8.66
CA ILE A 63 -14.44 -2.85 8.03
C ILE A 63 -15.67 -3.70 8.44
N PRO A 64 -16.69 -3.13 9.10
CA PRO A 64 -17.91 -3.85 9.45
C PRO A 64 -18.60 -4.29 8.16
N MET A 65 -18.88 -5.59 8.09
CA MET A 65 -19.43 -6.18 6.87
C MET A 65 -20.88 -5.73 6.64
N ALA A 66 -21.08 -4.94 5.60
CA ALA A 66 -22.37 -4.90 4.92
C ALA A 66 -22.79 -6.33 4.55
N VAL A 67 -24.01 -6.70 4.95
CA VAL A 67 -24.62 -8.04 4.96
C VAL A 67 -23.84 -9.10 4.18
N VAL A 68 -23.22 -10.03 4.91
CA VAL A 68 -22.63 -11.24 4.32
C VAL A 68 -23.74 -11.95 3.53
N PRO A 69 -23.56 -12.22 2.24
CA PRO A 69 -24.56 -12.94 1.46
C PRO A 69 -24.76 -14.33 2.08
N PRO A 70 -25.99 -14.88 2.08
CA PRO A 70 -26.26 -16.18 2.70
C PRO A 70 -25.30 -17.24 2.18
N GLU A 71 -24.78 -18.08 3.08
CA GLU A 71 -23.80 -19.12 2.74
C GLU A 71 -24.29 -20.02 1.60
N SER A 72 -25.58 -20.36 1.63
CA SER A 72 -26.31 -21.06 0.56
C SER A 72 -26.20 -20.41 -0.83
N SER A 73 -26.14 -19.07 -0.92
CA SER A 73 -25.95 -18.36 -2.19
C SER A 73 -24.53 -18.51 -2.72
N VAL A 74 -23.53 -18.55 -1.84
CA VAL A 74 -22.12 -18.75 -2.22
C VAL A 74 -21.85 -20.21 -2.55
N LEU A 75 -22.48 -21.16 -1.85
CA LEU A 75 -22.45 -22.58 -2.17
C LEU A 75 -23.17 -22.89 -3.49
N SER A 76 -24.33 -22.26 -3.76
CA SER A 76 -25.04 -22.37 -5.04
C SER A 76 -24.25 -21.76 -6.21
N LEU A 77 -23.45 -20.71 -5.95
CA LEU A 77 -22.49 -20.21 -6.92
C LEU A 77 -21.40 -21.25 -7.18
N LEU A 78 -20.76 -21.79 -6.13
CA LEU A 78 -19.67 -22.76 -6.26
C LEU A 78 -20.09 -24.05 -7.00
N SER A 79 -21.29 -24.58 -6.76
CA SER A 79 -21.82 -25.74 -7.50
C SER A 79 -22.12 -25.42 -8.97
N GLY A 80 -22.56 -24.18 -9.28
CA GLY A 80 -22.70 -23.69 -10.66
C GLY A 80 -21.36 -23.46 -11.37
N ILE A 81 -20.30 -23.08 -10.64
CA ILE A 81 -18.94 -22.92 -11.18
C ILE A 81 -18.35 -24.28 -11.58
N SER A 82 -18.55 -25.30 -10.74
CA SER A 82 -18.18 -26.69 -11.03
C SER A 82 -18.98 -27.66 -10.12
N PRO A 83 -19.88 -28.49 -10.67
CA PRO A 83 -20.62 -29.47 -9.87
C PRO A 83 -19.75 -30.62 -9.35
N ARG A 84 -18.46 -30.68 -9.75
CA ARG A 84 -17.45 -31.59 -9.19
C ARG A 84 -16.71 -31.00 -7.98
N LEU A 85 -16.92 -29.73 -7.64
CA LEU A 85 -16.26 -29.07 -6.52
C LEU A 85 -17.02 -29.38 -5.21
N SER A 86 -16.71 -30.52 -4.61
CA SER A 86 -17.24 -30.92 -3.30
C SER A 86 -16.67 -30.03 -2.18
N VAL A 87 -17.45 -29.03 -1.76
CA VAL A 87 -17.08 -28.08 -0.70
C VAL A 87 -17.30 -28.74 0.67
N LYS A 88 -16.24 -28.81 1.48
CA LYS A 88 -16.27 -29.32 2.86
C LYS A 88 -16.60 -28.22 3.87
N GLU A 89 -16.05 -27.03 3.66
CA GLU A 89 -16.16 -25.90 4.60
C GLU A 89 -15.97 -24.59 3.84
N LEU A 90 -16.78 -23.58 4.17
CA LEU A 90 -16.73 -22.24 3.59
C LEU A 90 -16.52 -21.21 4.71
N GLN A 91 -15.42 -20.46 4.68
CA GLN A 91 -15.05 -19.53 5.76
C GLN A 91 -14.79 -18.12 5.22
N VAL A 92 -15.52 -17.12 5.71
CA VAL A 92 -15.25 -15.71 5.41
C VAL A 92 -13.88 -15.32 5.98
N ILE A 93 -13.04 -14.66 5.18
CA ILE A 93 -11.72 -14.16 5.61
C ILE A 93 -11.68 -12.63 5.46
N PRO A 94 -11.22 -11.84 6.46
CA PRO A 94 -11.20 -10.38 6.35
C PRO A 94 -10.30 -9.91 5.19
N SER A 95 -10.81 -9.18 4.21
CA SER A 95 -10.00 -8.70 3.08
C SER A 95 -9.04 -7.59 3.50
N ALA A 96 -7.91 -7.45 2.79
CA ALA A 96 -7.09 -6.24 2.87
C ALA A 96 -7.80 -5.01 2.27
N ARG A 97 -8.86 -5.22 1.47
CA ARG A 97 -9.62 -4.22 0.71
C ARG A 97 -11.13 -4.52 0.77
N LEU A 98 -11.88 -4.13 -0.26
CA LEU A 98 -13.36 -4.14 -0.27
C LEU A 98 -13.98 -5.42 -0.84
N GLN A 99 -13.19 -6.27 -1.49
CA GLN A 99 -13.63 -7.57 -2.02
C GLN A 99 -14.06 -8.49 -0.87
N ARG A 100 -15.08 -9.32 -1.08
CA ARG A 100 -15.49 -10.36 -0.11
C ARG A 100 -14.69 -11.63 -0.39
N LEU A 101 -13.90 -12.09 0.57
CA LEU A 101 -13.05 -13.27 0.44
C LEU A 101 -13.60 -14.46 1.23
N TYR A 102 -13.61 -15.63 0.60
CA TYR A 102 -13.99 -16.90 1.21
C TYR A 102 -12.89 -17.94 1.00
N ASN A 103 -12.46 -18.59 2.08
CA ASN A 103 -11.69 -19.83 2.03
C ASN A 103 -12.66 -20.96 1.71
N VAL A 104 -12.42 -21.67 0.61
CA VAL A 104 -13.20 -22.83 0.17
C VAL A 104 -12.33 -24.06 0.40
N LYS A 105 -12.59 -24.80 1.48
CA LYS A 105 -11.94 -26.10 1.71
C LYS A 105 -12.69 -27.14 0.91
N VAL A 106 -12.02 -27.79 -0.03
CA VAL A 106 -12.58 -28.86 -0.87
C VAL A 106 -12.39 -30.20 -0.13
N THR A 107 -13.25 -31.20 -0.34
CA THR A 107 -13.01 -32.54 0.23
C THR A 107 -11.79 -33.22 -0.39
N GLU A 108 -11.54 -32.96 -1.68
CA GLU A 108 -10.42 -33.50 -2.46
C GLU A 108 -9.73 -32.36 -3.23
N GLY A 109 -8.41 -32.22 -3.04
CA GLY A 109 -7.60 -31.20 -3.70
C GLY A 109 -7.22 -30.01 -2.80
N PRO A 110 -6.63 -28.94 -3.39
CA PRO A 110 -6.13 -27.79 -2.64
C PRO A 110 -7.27 -26.86 -2.20
N ASN A 111 -7.09 -26.19 -1.06
CA ASN A 111 -7.93 -25.07 -0.65
C ASN A 111 -7.93 -23.97 -1.72
N LEU A 112 -9.10 -23.37 -1.95
CA LEU A 112 -9.28 -22.28 -2.90
C LEU A 112 -9.72 -20.99 -2.17
N LEU A 113 -9.41 -19.85 -2.77
CA LEU A 113 -9.88 -18.54 -2.39
C LEU A 113 -10.91 -18.08 -3.43
N LEU A 114 -12.15 -17.87 -3.01
CA LEU A 114 -13.18 -17.22 -3.82
C LEU A 114 -13.22 -15.73 -3.43
N ALA A 115 -12.95 -14.85 -4.39
CA ALA A 115 -13.09 -13.41 -4.25
C ALA A 115 -14.31 -12.92 -5.03
N LEU A 116 -15.25 -12.30 -4.31
CA LEU A 116 -16.48 -11.70 -4.85
C LEU A 116 -16.42 -10.17 -4.75
N PRO A 117 -17.15 -9.42 -5.59
CA PRO A 117 -17.16 -7.96 -5.54
C PRO A 117 -17.71 -7.45 -4.20
N PRO A 118 -17.43 -6.19 -3.83
CA PRO A 118 -18.06 -5.54 -2.68
C PRO A 118 -19.60 -5.64 -2.75
N PRO A 119 -20.33 -5.73 -1.61
CA PRO A 119 -21.79 -5.57 -1.60
C PRO A 119 -22.21 -4.26 -2.27
N ALA A 120 -23.31 -4.26 -3.02
CA ALA A 120 -23.74 -3.10 -3.81
C ALA A 120 -24.04 -1.83 -2.98
N VAL A 121 -24.27 -1.96 -1.67
CA VAL A 121 -24.41 -0.84 -0.74
C VAL A 121 -23.09 -0.14 -0.39
N ILE A 122 -21.94 -0.76 -0.66
CA ILE A 122 -20.63 -0.14 -0.46
C ILE A 122 -20.33 0.76 -1.66
N ARG A 123 -20.41 2.07 -1.46
CA ARG A 123 -19.99 3.06 -2.47
C ARG A 123 -18.49 2.92 -2.73
N LEU A 124 -18.11 2.80 -4.00
CA LEU A 124 -16.73 2.65 -4.46
C LEU A 124 -16.20 3.96 -5.06
N LEU A 125 -14.93 4.26 -4.81
CA LEU A 125 -14.20 5.29 -5.54
C LEU A 125 -14.11 4.89 -7.03
N ARG A 126 -13.98 5.86 -7.94
CA ARG A 126 -13.83 5.63 -9.39
C ARG A 126 -12.72 4.61 -9.70
N ALA A 127 -11.59 4.68 -9.00
CA ALA A 127 -10.44 3.78 -9.15
C ALA A 127 -10.68 2.33 -8.64
N GLU A 128 -11.68 2.09 -7.79
CA GLU A 128 -11.94 0.78 -7.16
C GLU A 128 -12.87 -0.13 -7.99
N LYS A 129 -13.53 0.42 -9.02
CA LYS A 129 -14.61 -0.23 -9.78
C LYS A 129 -14.23 -1.44 -10.65
N SER A 130 -12.94 -1.71 -10.85
CA SER A 130 -12.45 -2.78 -11.75
C SER A 130 -11.43 -3.73 -11.08
N THR A 131 -11.49 -3.85 -9.74
CA THR A 131 -10.48 -4.55 -8.92
C THR A 131 -10.36 -6.06 -9.21
N LEU A 132 -11.48 -6.79 -9.36
CA LEU A 132 -11.47 -8.24 -9.66
C LEU A 132 -10.92 -8.53 -11.07
N GLY A 133 -11.49 -7.91 -12.11
CA GLY A 133 -10.96 -8.02 -13.47
C GLY A 133 -9.48 -7.59 -13.60
N SER A 134 -9.04 -6.57 -12.86
CA SER A 134 -7.62 -6.16 -12.84
C SER A 134 -6.71 -7.24 -12.25
N GLU A 135 -7.09 -7.82 -11.11
CA GLU A 135 -6.37 -8.93 -10.49
C GLU A 135 -6.27 -10.14 -11.43
N ALA A 136 -7.39 -10.50 -12.08
CA ALA A 136 -7.41 -11.57 -13.06
C ALA A 136 -6.49 -11.29 -14.26
N ALA A 137 -6.41 -10.03 -14.71
CA ALA A 137 -5.53 -9.62 -15.80
C ALA A 137 -4.04 -9.66 -15.40
N VAL A 138 -3.66 -9.15 -14.23
CA VAL A 138 -2.26 -9.23 -13.72
C VAL A 138 -1.84 -10.68 -13.56
N LEU A 139 -2.64 -11.52 -12.90
CA LEU A 139 -2.28 -12.92 -12.65
C LEU A 139 -2.17 -13.72 -13.96
N LYS A 140 -3.05 -13.49 -14.94
CA LYS A 140 -2.93 -14.09 -16.29
C LYS A 140 -1.66 -13.63 -17.00
N TRP A 141 -1.37 -12.33 -17.00
CA TRP A 141 -0.21 -11.75 -17.66
C TRP A 141 1.12 -12.25 -17.06
N LEU A 142 1.31 -12.13 -15.74
CA LEU A 142 2.53 -12.59 -15.08
C LEU A 142 2.73 -14.11 -15.24
N SER A 143 1.65 -14.90 -15.22
CA SER A 143 1.72 -16.35 -15.49
C SER A 143 2.12 -16.67 -16.94
N ALA A 144 1.77 -15.82 -17.92
CA ALA A 144 2.20 -15.98 -19.31
C ALA A 144 3.69 -15.65 -19.46
N VAL A 145 4.15 -14.51 -18.92
CA VAL A 145 5.57 -14.11 -18.96
C VAL A 145 6.48 -15.13 -18.26
N ALA A 146 6.01 -15.76 -17.17
CA ALA A 146 6.72 -16.85 -16.50
C ALA A 146 6.82 -18.13 -17.35
N ARG A 147 5.77 -18.46 -18.12
CA ARG A 147 5.75 -19.63 -19.02
C ARG A 147 6.64 -19.46 -20.25
N GLU A 148 6.57 -18.29 -20.90
CA GLU A 148 7.26 -18.02 -22.17
C GLU A 148 8.77 -18.19 -22.04
N ARG A 149 9.37 -17.66 -20.97
CA ARG A 149 10.81 -17.76 -20.73
C ARG A 149 11.29 -19.19 -20.48
N LYS A 150 10.48 -19.99 -19.76
CA LYS A 150 10.76 -21.41 -19.49
C LYS A 150 10.72 -22.29 -20.75
N VAL A 151 10.04 -21.87 -21.81
CA VAL A 151 10.10 -22.56 -23.12
C VAL A 151 11.45 -22.27 -23.80
N CYS A 152 11.91 -21.02 -23.78
CA CYS A 152 13.17 -20.62 -24.40
C CYS A 152 14.39 -21.33 -23.79
N SER A 153 14.50 -21.44 -22.46
CA SER A 153 15.59 -22.17 -21.79
C SER A 153 15.68 -23.66 -22.20
N ASN A 154 14.54 -24.28 -22.51
CA ASN A 154 14.48 -25.71 -22.85
C ASN A 154 14.73 -26.02 -24.34
N SER A 155 14.80 -25.00 -25.20
CA SER A 155 14.98 -25.17 -26.66
C SER A 155 16.45 -25.27 -27.12
N GLY A 156 17.37 -25.61 -26.22
CA GLY A 156 18.80 -25.78 -26.51
C GLY A 156 19.09 -26.96 -27.44
N ILE A 157 19.14 -26.70 -28.74
CA ILE A 157 19.53 -27.68 -29.76
C ILE A 157 20.98 -28.11 -29.53
N LYS A 158 21.22 -29.43 -29.48
CA LYS A 158 22.55 -30.02 -29.32
C LYS A 158 23.32 -30.06 -30.64
N GLU A 159 23.89 -28.93 -31.06
CA GLU A 159 24.91 -28.94 -32.11
C GLU A 159 26.31 -29.23 -31.52
N PRO A 160 27.15 -30.04 -32.20
CA PRO A 160 28.44 -30.45 -31.68
C PRO A 160 29.54 -29.41 -31.96
N ILE A 161 30.02 -28.79 -30.87
CA ILE A 161 31.39 -28.30 -30.65
C ILE A 161 32.17 -27.84 -31.89
N ASN A 162 32.31 -26.52 -32.04
CA ASN A 162 33.59 -25.94 -32.44
C ASN A 162 33.90 -24.70 -31.60
N ARG A 163 35.19 -24.45 -31.35
CA ARG A 163 35.66 -23.45 -30.38
C ARG A 163 35.79 -22.06 -31.01
N THR A 164 35.36 -21.02 -30.29
CA THR A 164 36.19 -19.91 -29.74
C THR A 164 35.33 -18.67 -29.48
N THR A 165 35.74 -17.81 -28.53
CA THR A 165 35.06 -16.61 -27.99
C THR A 165 33.85 -16.88 -27.10
N GLY A 166 33.72 -16.08 -26.03
CA GLY A 166 32.79 -16.35 -24.93
C GLY A 166 31.38 -15.82 -25.19
N THR A 167 30.36 -16.66 -24.97
CA THR A 167 28.95 -16.30 -25.18
C THR A 167 28.15 -16.39 -23.88
N MET A 168 27.58 -15.24 -23.53
CA MET A 168 26.52 -14.96 -22.54
C MET A 168 25.81 -16.17 -21.89
N LEU A 169 26.03 -16.38 -20.60
CA LEU A 169 25.18 -17.21 -19.73
C LEU A 169 24.56 -16.31 -18.65
N GLY A 170 23.29 -15.89 -18.84
CA GLY A 170 22.59 -15.09 -17.83
C GLY A 170 21.34 -14.34 -18.33
N SER A 171 20.17 -14.97 -18.25
CA SER A 171 18.87 -14.26 -18.41
C SER A 171 17.68 -14.91 -17.64
N GLU A 172 17.88 -16.10 -17.06
CA GLU A 172 16.79 -16.97 -16.58
C GLU A 172 16.11 -16.48 -15.29
N THR A 173 16.85 -15.77 -14.44
CA THR A 173 16.56 -15.64 -12.99
C THR A 173 15.32 -14.83 -12.60
N THR A 174 14.82 -13.94 -13.45
CA THR A 174 14.09 -12.74 -12.94
C THR A 174 12.58 -12.90 -12.77
N VAL A 175 11.93 -13.71 -13.61
CA VAL A 175 10.47 -13.95 -13.54
C VAL A 175 10.15 -15.27 -12.85
N GLU A 176 11.03 -16.27 -12.94
CA GLU A 176 10.93 -17.49 -12.15
C GLU A 176 10.96 -17.17 -10.65
N LEU A 177 11.88 -16.29 -10.21
CA LEU A 177 11.93 -15.74 -8.84
C LEU A 177 10.73 -14.86 -8.44
N LEU A 178 9.77 -14.56 -9.34
CA LEU A 178 8.49 -13.93 -8.98
C LEU A 178 7.34 -14.94 -8.99
N ALA A 179 7.39 -15.95 -9.86
CA ALA A 179 6.34 -16.98 -9.99
C ALA A 179 6.06 -17.73 -8.67
N GLU A 180 7.07 -17.93 -7.83
CA GLU A 180 6.97 -18.53 -6.48
C GLU A 180 6.01 -17.76 -5.55
N TYR A 181 5.84 -16.46 -5.76
CA TYR A 181 5.02 -15.56 -4.95
C TYR A 181 3.59 -15.41 -5.50
N LEU A 182 3.33 -15.86 -6.74
CA LEU A 182 2.06 -15.66 -7.45
C LEU A 182 1.01 -16.70 -7.04
N PRO A 183 -0.20 -16.28 -6.64
CA PRO A 183 -1.32 -17.20 -6.48
C PRO A 183 -1.83 -17.66 -7.87
N THR A 184 -2.26 -18.92 -7.99
CA THR A 184 -2.75 -19.43 -9.28
C THR A 184 -4.19 -18.98 -9.51
N LEU A 185 -4.46 -18.15 -10.52
CA LEU A 185 -5.84 -17.91 -10.95
C LEU A 185 -6.40 -19.21 -11.58
N VAL A 186 -7.45 -19.78 -10.98
CA VAL A 186 -8.12 -20.99 -11.47
C VAL A 186 -9.21 -20.62 -12.48
N ARG A 187 -10.02 -19.60 -12.16
CA ARG A 187 -11.05 -19.05 -13.05
C ARG A 187 -11.30 -17.58 -12.71
N HIS A 188 -11.56 -16.77 -13.73
CA HIS A 188 -12.20 -15.46 -13.59
C HIS A 188 -13.42 -15.46 -14.50
N GLU A 189 -14.52 -14.91 -13.99
CA GLU A 189 -15.79 -14.81 -14.71
C GLU A 189 -16.35 -13.40 -14.50
N SER A 190 -16.94 -12.83 -15.55
CA SER A 190 -17.63 -11.53 -15.51
C SER A 190 -18.76 -11.57 -16.54
N LEU A 191 -19.96 -11.91 -16.07
CA LEU A 191 -21.14 -12.16 -16.90
C LEU A 191 -22.23 -11.13 -16.58
N GLY A 192 -22.55 -10.28 -17.55
CA GLY A 192 -23.68 -9.35 -17.49
C GLY A 192 -25.00 -10.04 -17.85
N GLY A 193 -26.12 -9.47 -17.40
CA GLY A 193 -27.46 -9.98 -17.67
C GLY A 193 -28.44 -9.64 -16.55
N ILE A 194 -29.51 -10.43 -16.43
CA ILE A 194 -30.56 -10.27 -15.41
C ILE A 194 -30.00 -10.42 -13.99
N LEU A 195 -29.00 -11.31 -13.81
CA LEU A 195 -28.25 -11.49 -12.57
C LEU A 195 -26.76 -11.29 -12.87
N PRO A 196 -26.23 -10.07 -12.80
CA PRO A 196 -24.82 -9.79 -13.12
C PRO A 196 -23.90 -10.42 -12.07
N MET A 197 -22.85 -11.09 -12.55
CA MET A 197 -21.95 -11.90 -11.72
C MET A 197 -20.49 -11.66 -12.10
N GLU A 198 -19.65 -11.37 -11.12
CA GLU A 198 -18.19 -11.30 -11.28
C GLU A 198 -17.51 -12.05 -10.12
N TYR A 199 -16.47 -12.84 -10.40
CA TYR A 199 -15.65 -13.46 -9.36
C TYR A 199 -14.24 -13.81 -9.84
N ASN A 200 -13.31 -13.94 -8.88
CA ASN A 200 -12.04 -14.65 -9.06
C ASN A 200 -12.04 -15.90 -8.19
N LEU A 201 -11.75 -17.07 -8.77
CA LEU A 201 -11.45 -18.30 -8.06
C LEU A 201 -9.95 -18.57 -8.19
N ILE A 202 -9.26 -18.63 -7.06
CA ILE A 202 -7.80 -18.56 -6.96
C ILE A 202 -7.29 -19.72 -6.07
N ARG A 203 -6.14 -20.31 -6.39
CA ARG A 203 -5.34 -21.08 -5.43
C ARG A 203 -4.38 -20.10 -4.74
N PRO A 204 -4.55 -19.78 -3.45
CA PRO A 204 -3.72 -18.78 -2.78
C PRO A 204 -2.27 -19.26 -2.62
N SER A 205 -1.33 -18.33 -2.55
CA SER A 205 0.05 -18.59 -2.13
C SER A 205 0.08 -19.12 -0.69
N ARG A 206 1.12 -19.87 -0.31
CA ARG A 206 1.32 -20.37 1.07
C ARG A 206 1.36 -19.19 2.05
N GLY A 207 0.94 -19.42 3.30
CA GLY A 207 1.19 -18.51 4.42
C GLY A 207 -0.03 -17.78 4.97
N THR A 208 0.22 -16.87 5.91
CA THR A 208 -0.77 -16.15 6.71
C THR A 208 -0.45 -14.64 6.66
N PRO A 209 -1.44 -13.75 6.50
CA PRO A 209 -1.21 -12.30 6.56
C PRO A 209 -0.67 -11.85 7.92
N ILE A 210 0.32 -10.95 7.94
CA ILE A 210 1.00 -10.48 9.16
C ILE A 210 -0.01 -9.91 10.19
N SER A 211 -0.99 -9.14 9.72
CA SER A 211 -2.09 -8.57 10.53
C SER A 211 -3.05 -9.59 11.16
N THR A 212 -2.94 -10.87 10.79
CA THR A 212 -3.79 -11.96 11.31
C THR A 212 -3.02 -12.97 12.17
N LEU A 213 -1.75 -12.69 12.49
CA LEU A 213 -0.93 -13.54 13.34
C LEU A 213 -1.37 -13.44 14.81
N THR A 214 -1.55 -14.59 15.47
CA THR A 214 -1.84 -14.67 16.91
C THR A 214 -0.66 -14.24 17.77
N LYS A 215 0.56 -14.59 17.36
CA LYS A 215 1.82 -14.06 17.90
C LYS A 215 2.40 -13.06 16.89
N SER A 216 2.52 -11.80 17.29
CA SER A 216 3.17 -10.75 16.51
C SER A 216 4.61 -11.12 16.10
N LEU A 217 5.19 -10.36 15.17
CA LEU A 217 6.61 -10.50 14.83
C LEU A 217 7.47 -9.99 15.98
N SER A 218 8.56 -10.69 16.28
CA SER A 218 9.67 -10.13 17.08
C SER A 218 10.42 -9.05 16.28
N SER A 219 11.27 -8.26 16.95
CA SER A 219 12.13 -7.28 16.26
C SER A 219 13.17 -7.93 15.33
N SER A 220 13.53 -9.19 15.53
CA SER A 220 14.37 -9.96 14.59
C SER A 220 13.56 -10.48 13.40
N GLU A 221 12.37 -11.04 13.64
CA GLU A 221 11.45 -11.47 12.58
C GLU A 221 11.02 -10.30 11.69
N ARG A 222 10.68 -9.14 12.28
CA ARG A 222 10.26 -7.93 11.53
C ARG A 222 11.35 -7.46 10.59
N ARG A 223 12.61 -7.39 11.03
CA ARG A 223 13.77 -7.04 10.20
C ARG A 223 13.93 -7.98 8.99
N VAL A 224 13.84 -9.29 9.23
CA VAL A 224 13.92 -10.31 8.18
C VAL A 224 12.75 -10.19 7.19
N VAL A 225 11.53 -10.00 7.68
CA VAL A 225 10.30 -9.83 6.87
C VAL A 225 10.34 -8.54 6.06
N ASP A 226 10.75 -7.41 6.64
CA ASP A 226 10.88 -6.13 5.95
C ASP A 226 11.87 -6.24 4.78
N PHE A 227 13.05 -6.84 5.00
CA PHE A 227 14.04 -7.07 3.95
C PHE A 227 13.52 -7.96 2.81
N GLN A 228 12.85 -9.07 3.14
CA GLN A 228 12.24 -9.94 2.13
C GLN A 228 11.10 -9.25 1.37
N THR A 229 10.34 -8.40 2.07
CA THR A 229 9.26 -7.57 1.50
C THR A 229 9.83 -6.55 0.51
N GLY A 230 10.91 -5.85 0.86
CA GLY A 230 11.63 -4.97 -0.06
C GLY A 230 12.08 -5.70 -1.33
N ARG A 231 12.64 -6.92 -1.20
CA ARG A 231 12.99 -7.76 -2.35
C ARG A 231 11.78 -8.18 -3.20
N LEU A 232 10.61 -8.42 -2.59
CA LEU A 232 9.38 -8.74 -3.31
C LEU A 232 8.86 -7.53 -4.10
N LEU A 233 8.76 -6.35 -3.47
CA LEU A 233 8.36 -5.12 -4.17
C LEU A 233 9.33 -4.75 -5.30
N ARG A 234 10.63 -5.04 -5.13
CA ARG A 234 11.62 -4.91 -6.22
C ARG A 234 11.30 -5.83 -7.39
N ARG A 235 11.06 -7.13 -7.16
CA ARG A 235 10.69 -8.10 -8.22
C ARG A 235 9.42 -7.71 -8.97
N ILE A 236 8.43 -7.15 -8.26
CA ILE A 236 7.19 -6.61 -8.82
C ILE A 236 7.51 -5.39 -9.71
N SER A 237 8.30 -4.44 -9.20
CA SER A 237 8.74 -3.21 -9.89
C SER A 237 9.71 -3.44 -11.07
N CYS A 238 10.27 -4.65 -11.20
CA CYS A 238 11.02 -5.07 -12.38
C CYS A 238 10.11 -5.46 -13.56
N GLN A 239 8.82 -5.73 -13.33
CA GLN A 239 7.87 -6.02 -14.42
C GLN A 239 7.42 -4.70 -15.06
N VAL A 240 7.42 -4.61 -16.39
CA VAL A 240 7.05 -3.40 -17.14
C VAL A 240 5.81 -3.66 -17.98
N SER A 241 4.94 -2.65 -18.11
CA SER A 241 3.70 -2.69 -18.89
C SER A 241 3.89 -3.30 -20.28
N PRO A 242 3.10 -4.33 -20.67
CA PRO A 242 3.26 -5.00 -21.96
C PRO A 242 2.89 -4.09 -23.14
N THR A 243 2.07 -3.05 -22.92
CA THR A 243 1.71 -2.04 -23.93
C THR A 243 2.62 -0.81 -23.90
N ARG A 244 3.59 -0.76 -22.96
CA ARG A 244 4.39 0.44 -22.63
C ARG A 244 3.57 1.67 -22.23
N ARG A 245 2.30 1.49 -21.84
CA ARG A 245 1.42 2.55 -21.33
C ARG A 245 1.39 2.60 -19.80
N PHE A 246 1.24 3.80 -19.27
CA PHE A 246 1.06 4.12 -17.85
C PHE A 246 -0.43 4.14 -17.45
N GLY A 247 -0.72 4.01 -16.16
CA GLY A 247 -2.08 4.13 -15.59
C GLY A 247 -2.57 2.87 -14.88
N ILE A 248 -3.84 2.84 -14.48
CA ILE A 248 -4.42 1.68 -13.81
C ILE A 248 -4.41 0.45 -14.71
N VAL A 249 -4.20 -0.74 -14.12
CA VAL A 249 -4.18 -2.01 -14.87
C VAL A 249 -5.43 -2.21 -15.73
N ALA A 250 -6.59 -1.78 -15.23
CA ALA A 250 -7.85 -1.89 -15.95
C ALA A 250 -7.79 -1.23 -17.35
N ASP A 251 -7.18 -0.05 -17.43
CA ASP A 251 -7.06 0.74 -18.67
C ASP A 251 -5.94 0.14 -19.53
N VAL A 252 -4.77 -0.08 -18.93
CA VAL A 252 -3.55 -0.54 -19.62
C VAL A 252 -3.67 -1.95 -20.20
N LEU A 253 -4.37 -2.86 -19.52
CA LEU A 253 -4.62 -4.24 -20.00
C LEU A 253 -6.02 -4.41 -20.65
N SER A 254 -6.73 -3.30 -20.95
CA SER A 254 -8.04 -3.32 -21.64
C SER A 254 -9.10 -4.23 -20.98
N VAL A 255 -9.16 -4.23 -19.64
CA VAL A 255 -10.08 -5.05 -18.85
C VAL A 255 -11.53 -4.53 -19.02
N PRO A 256 -12.54 -5.37 -19.31
CA PRO A 256 -13.94 -4.91 -19.35
C PRO A 256 -14.37 -4.23 -18.04
N PRO A 257 -15.24 -3.20 -18.09
CA PRO A 257 -15.85 -2.65 -16.87
C PRO A 257 -16.60 -3.74 -16.08
N SER A 258 -16.59 -3.65 -14.74
CA SER A 258 -17.35 -4.58 -13.91
C SER A 258 -18.84 -4.55 -14.26
N VAL A 259 -19.39 -5.72 -14.57
CA VAL A 259 -20.81 -5.91 -14.88
C VAL A 259 -21.73 -5.75 -13.66
N VAL A 260 -21.17 -5.86 -12.45
CA VAL A 260 -21.92 -5.78 -11.19
C VAL A 260 -22.10 -4.32 -10.76
N HIS A 261 -21.11 -3.46 -11.01
CA HIS A 261 -21.16 -2.05 -10.62
C HIS A 261 -21.88 -1.19 -11.67
N HIS A 262 -23.04 -0.65 -11.31
CA HIS A 262 -23.91 0.10 -12.21
C HIS A 262 -23.70 1.64 -12.11
N PRO A 263 -23.74 2.39 -13.23
CA PRO A 263 -23.68 1.87 -14.59
C PRO A 263 -22.31 1.23 -14.88
N PRO A 264 -22.23 0.19 -15.75
CA PRO A 264 -20.97 -0.49 -16.12
C PRO A 264 -20.14 0.37 -17.09
N ARG A 265 -19.82 1.59 -16.67
CA ARG A 265 -19.03 2.57 -17.42
C ARG A 265 -17.87 3.05 -16.57
N ARG A 266 -16.74 3.25 -17.25
CA ARG A 266 -15.55 3.94 -16.74
C ARG A 266 -15.91 5.41 -16.47
N PHE A 267 -15.08 6.11 -15.69
CA PHE A 267 -15.26 7.54 -15.51
C PHE A 267 -14.95 8.30 -16.81
N GLU A 268 -15.69 9.36 -17.11
CA GLU A 268 -15.41 10.25 -18.23
C GLU A 268 -14.06 10.95 -17.99
N GLY A 269 -13.09 10.76 -18.90
CA GLY A 269 -11.69 11.13 -18.66
C GLY A 269 -10.79 10.03 -18.06
N SER A 270 -11.29 8.81 -17.87
CA SER A 270 -10.44 7.62 -17.72
C SER A 270 -9.69 7.33 -19.02
N LEU A 271 -8.46 6.82 -18.89
CA LEU A 271 -7.57 6.45 -19.99
C LEU A 271 -7.97 5.11 -20.65
N SER A 272 -9.27 4.78 -20.62
CA SER A 272 -9.85 3.54 -21.13
C SER A 272 -9.61 3.40 -22.64
N ASP A 273 -9.98 4.44 -23.38
CA ASP A 273 -10.03 4.40 -24.85
C ASP A 273 -8.60 4.50 -25.45
N SER A 274 -7.69 5.18 -24.74
CA SER A 274 -6.26 5.25 -25.05
C SER A 274 -5.43 4.07 -24.52
N LYS A 275 -6.05 3.15 -23.77
CA LYS A 275 -5.41 1.99 -23.11
C LYS A 275 -4.24 2.40 -22.19
N GLY A 276 -4.47 3.43 -21.39
CA GLY A 276 -3.46 4.10 -20.57
C GLY A 276 -2.86 5.35 -21.25
N ALA A 277 -1.91 5.98 -20.56
CA ALA A 277 -1.23 7.20 -21.03
C ALA A 277 0.20 6.94 -21.53
N ASP A 278 0.72 7.87 -22.32
CA ASP A 278 2.08 7.85 -22.85
C ASP A 278 3.15 8.32 -21.84
N SER A 279 2.79 9.12 -20.83
CA SER A 279 3.69 9.50 -19.72
C SER A 279 3.05 9.30 -18.35
N TRP A 280 3.90 9.16 -17.33
CA TRP A 280 3.46 9.02 -15.94
C TRP A 280 2.74 10.28 -15.42
N ARG A 281 3.15 11.48 -15.85
CA ARG A 281 2.45 12.75 -15.55
C ARG A 281 0.96 12.65 -15.85
N VAL A 282 0.60 12.25 -17.07
CA VAL A 282 -0.81 12.16 -17.52
C VAL A 282 -1.57 11.05 -16.80
N ALA A 283 -0.93 9.89 -16.56
CA ALA A 283 -1.52 8.80 -15.77
C ALA A 283 -1.81 9.20 -14.32
N PHE A 284 -0.87 9.86 -13.66
CA PHE A 284 -1.01 10.32 -12.29
C PHE A 284 -2.01 11.49 -12.17
N HIS A 285 -2.04 12.40 -13.14
CA HIS A 285 -3.07 13.44 -13.20
C HIS A 285 -4.49 12.83 -13.27
N SER A 286 -4.69 11.83 -14.13
CA SER A 286 -5.97 11.11 -14.22
C SER A 286 -6.36 10.42 -12.90
N LEU A 287 -5.39 9.83 -12.18
CA LEU A 287 -5.60 9.26 -10.84
C LEU A 287 -6.01 10.33 -9.81
N LEU A 288 -5.29 11.46 -9.77
CA LEU A 288 -5.54 12.54 -8.81
C LEU A 288 -6.89 13.22 -9.06
N GLU A 289 -7.19 13.58 -10.31
CA GLU A 289 -8.49 14.15 -10.66
C GLU A 289 -9.64 13.16 -10.45
N SER A 290 -9.44 11.87 -10.73
CA SER A 290 -10.44 10.84 -10.43
C SER A 290 -10.86 10.88 -8.94
N VAL A 291 -9.91 11.01 -8.01
CA VAL A 291 -10.23 11.01 -6.58
C VAL A 291 -10.66 12.39 -6.04
N LEU A 292 -10.21 13.48 -6.66
CA LEU A 292 -10.76 14.81 -6.39
C LEU A 292 -12.24 14.89 -6.84
N ARG A 293 -12.59 14.31 -7.99
CA ARG A 293 -13.97 14.18 -8.46
C ARG A 293 -14.83 13.30 -7.55
N ASP A 294 -14.28 12.21 -7.01
CA ASP A 294 -14.97 11.42 -5.98
C ASP A 294 -15.31 12.28 -4.74
N GLY A 295 -14.44 13.23 -4.36
CA GLY A 295 -14.67 14.18 -3.27
C GLY A 295 -15.62 15.34 -3.59
N GLU A 296 -15.56 15.90 -4.81
CA GLU A 296 -16.48 16.93 -5.31
C GLU A 296 -17.92 16.39 -5.35
N ASP A 297 -18.13 15.15 -5.79
CA ASP A 297 -19.43 14.44 -5.80
C ASP A 297 -20.03 14.24 -4.40
N LEU A 298 -19.22 14.35 -3.34
CA LEU A 298 -19.68 14.33 -1.94
C LEU A 298 -19.61 15.71 -1.27
N THR A 299 -19.29 16.77 -2.01
CA THR A 299 -19.11 18.15 -1.51
C THR A 299 -18.12 18.28 -0.35
N ILE A 300 -17.13 17.38 -0.26
CA ILE A 300 -16.17 17.39 0.86
C ILE A 300 -15.34 18.67 0.80
N MET A 301 -15.24 19.39 1.92
CA MET A 301 -14.48 20.64 1.98
C MET A 301 -12.96 20.37 1.93
N PHE A 302 -12.37 20.50 0.75
CA PHE A 302 -10.92 20.60 0.52
C PHE A 302 -10.54 21.97 -0.05
N ASN A 303 -9.27 22.35 0.05
CA ASN A 303 -8.70 23.40 -0.80
C ASN A 303 -8.31 22.81 -2.16
N TYR A 304 -9.32 22.43 -2.96
CA TYR A 304 -9.15 21.82 -4.30
C TYR A 304 -8.21 22.65 -5.19
N SER A 305 -8.33 23.98 -5.11
CA SER A 305 -7.46 24.95 -5.79
C SER A 305 -5.99 24.79 -5.42
N ASN A 306 -5.64 24.67 -4.13
CA ASN A 306 -4.23 24.46 -3.73
C ASN A 306 -3.74 23.06 -4.12
N ILE A 307 -4.58 22.02 -4.02
CA ILE A 307 -4.20 20.66 -4.44
C ILE A 307 -3.84 20.63 -5.93
N ARG A 308 -4.70 21.20 -6.78
CA ARG A 308 -4.46 21.32 -8.23
C ARG A 308 -3.24 22.20 -8.55
N TYR A 309 -3.10 23.33 -7.86
CA TYR A 309 -1.95 24.23 -8.03
C TYR A 309 -0.61 23.58 -7.65
N GLN A 310 -0.49 22.90 -6.50
CA GLN A 310 0.75 22.21 -6.13
C GLN A 310 1.04 21.02 -7.06
N PHE A 311 0.01 20.40 -7.63
CA PHE A 311 0.19 19.41 -8.68
C PHE A 311 0.73 20.04 -9.98
N GLU A 312 0.03 21.02 -10.56
CA GLU A 312 0.43 21.75 -11.78
C GLU A 312 1.86 22.32 -11.69
N ARG A 313 2.25 22.79 -10.50
CA ARG A 313 3.58 23.31 -10.20
C ARG A 313 4.70 22.28 -10.30
N PHE A 314 4.44 21.02 -9.93
CA PHE A 314 5.46 19.96 -9.83
C PHE A 314 5.25 18.77 -10.78
N GLU A 315 4.15 18.75 -11.56
CA GLU A 315 3.83 17.63 -12.45
C GLU A 315 4.92 17.35 -13.50
N HIS A 316 5.70 18.37 -13.87
CA HIS A 316 6.81 18.24 -14.82
C HIS A 316 7.91 17.27 -14.34
N LEU A 317 8.03 17.05 -13.03
CA LEU A 317 8.98 16.08 -12.46
C LEU A 317 8.49 14.63 -12.64
N LEU A 318 7.21 14.40 -12.95
CA LEU A 318 6.67 13.06 -13.16
C LEU A 318 7.05 12.48 -14.53
N ASP A 319 7.37 13.30 -15.53
CA ASP A 319 7.84 12.82 -16.84
C ASP A 319 9.25 12.21 -16.79
N ALA A 320 10.02 12.44 -15.71
CA ALA A 320 11.29 11.77 -15.47
C ALA A 320 11.13 10.25 -15.19
N VAL A 321 9.90 9.79 -14.94
CA VAL A 321 9.56 8.36 -14.81
C VAL A 321 9.21 7.82 -16.20
N THR A 322 10.20 7.24 -16.88
CA THR A 322 10.09 6.79 -18.28
C THR A 322 9.59 5.34 -18.43
N LYS A 323 9.69 4.51 -17.37
CA LYS A 323 9.31 3.09 -17.43
C LYS A 323 8.00 2.83 -16.67
N PRO A 324 6.92 2.38 -17.35
CA PRO A 324 5.66 2.02 -16.71
C PRO A 324 5.78 0.68 -15.97
N ARG A 325 6.30 0.71 -14.75
CA ARG A 325 6.56 -0.47 -13.91
C ARG A 325 5.30 -0.92 -13.17
N LEU A 326 5.11 -2.23 -12.99
CA LEU A 326 4.00 -2.74 -12.19
C LEU A 326 4.16 -2.28 -10.73
N VAL A 327 3.14 -1.59 -10.22
CA VAL A 327 3.02 -1.20 -8.82
C VAL A 327 1.75 -1.83 -8.25
N ILE A 328 1.89 -2.52 -7.13
CA ILE A 328 0.77 -3.01 -6.33
C ILE A 328 0.72 -2.11 -5.11
N LEU A 329 -0.28 -1.24 -5.06
CA LEU A 329 -0.23 -0.06 -4.20
C LEU A 329 -0.22 -0.40 -2.71
N ASP A 330 -0.87 -1.49 -2.30
CA ASP A 330 -0.91 -1.99 -0.92
C ASP A 330 0.03 -3.19 -0.68
N ALA A 331 1.08 -3.35 -1.50
CA ALA A 331 2.15 -4.32 -1.26
C ALA A 331 3.07 -3.85 -0.12
N GLY A 332 3.52 -4.80 0.71
CA GLY A 332 4.31 -4.51 1.91
C GLY A 332 3.49 -4.06 3.12
N GLU A 333 2.17 -3.97 2.97
CA GLU A 333 1.24 -3.80 4.08
C GLU A 333 1.08 -5.10 4.87
N ASP A 334 1.01 -5.02 6.20
CA ASP A 334 0.79 -6.19 7.06
C ASP A 334 -0.56 -6.91 6.77
N SER A 335 -1.52 -6.25 6.10
CA SER A 335 -2.80 -6.83 5.65
C SER A 335 -2.73 -7.63 4.36
N ASN A 336 -1.80 -7.29 3.46
CA ASN A 336 -1.64 -7.95 2.16
C ASN A 336 -0.40 -8.87 2.09
N THR A 337 0.62 -8.64 2.92
CA THR A 337 1.86 -9.43 2.94
C THR A 337 1.65 -10.78 3.61
N LEU A 338 1.86 -11.87 2.88
CA LEU A 338 1.80 -13.25 3.40
C LEU A 338 3.16 -13.68 3.92
N ILE A 339 3.17 -14.32 5.09
CA ILE A 339 4.35 -14.98 5.62
C ILE A 339 4.12 -16.46 5.94
N HIS A 340 5.19 -17.23 5.99
CA HIS A 340 5.20 -18.56 6.59
C HIS A 340 6.32 -18.65 7.64
N ARG A 341 5.98 -19.17 8.83
CA ARG A 341 6.94 -19.56 9.87
C ARG A 341 7.19 -21.06 9.73
N SER A 342 8.33 -21.46 9.18
CA SER A 342 8.76 -22.85 9.21
C SER A 342 9.19 -23.19 10.63
N CYS A 343 8.39 -24.00 11.32
CA CYS A 343 8.77 -24.57 12.61
C CYS A 343 9.71 -25.75 12.35
N GLU A 344 10.90 -25.73 12.97
CA GLU A 344 11.72 -26.93 13.08
C GLU A 344 10.97 -27.91 14.01
N THR A 345 10.25 -28.87 13.40
CA THR A 345 9.76 -30.05 14.13
C THR A 345 10.97 -30.70 14.78
N GLY A 346 10.96 -30.78 16.11
CA GLY A 346 12.14 -31.17 16.89
C GLY A 346 12.70 -32.52 16.45
N ARG A 347 14.01 -32.71 16.68
CA ARG A 347 14.67 -34.02 16.56
C ARG A 347 13.79 -35.09 17.21
N GLU A 348 13.51 -36.16 16.50
CA GLU A 348 12.78 -37.28 17.09
C GLU A 348 13.53 -37.77 18.35
N PRO A 349 12.85 -37.91 19.50
CA PRO A 349 13.43 -38.61 20.62
C PRO A 349 13.51 -40.10 20.24
N ASN A 350 14.72 -40.56 19.91
CA ASN A 350 15.00 -41.94 19.51
C ASN A 350 14.23 -42.94 20.40
N THR A 351 13.44 -43.81 19.77
CA THR A 351 12.64 -44.83 20.47
C THR A 351 13.52 -45.75 21.33
N PRO A 352 13.06 -46.13 22.54
CA PRO A 352 13.83 -47.00 23.43
C PRO A 352 13.93 -48.42 22.87
N ALA A 353 15.06 -49.07 23.16
CA ALA A 353 15.26 -50.50 22.92
C ALA A 353 15.69 -51.18 24.23
N GLU A 354 14.79 -52.00 24.78
CA GLU A 354 15.09 -53.09 25.72
C GLU A 354 15.46 -54.34 24.86
N GLU A 355 16.27 -55.33 25.27
CA GLU A 355 17.00 -55.64 26.51
C GLU A 355 18.43 -56.17 26.09
N SER A 356 19.30 -56.91 26.81
CA SER A 356 19.12 -57.70 28.02
C SER A 356 20.33 -57.82 28.97
N ILE A 357 20.04 -57.94 30.27
CA ILE A 357 20.68 -58.80 31.30
C ILE A 357 22.23 -59.00 31.26
N GLY A 358 22.91 -58.56 32.33
CA GLY A 358 24.27 -58.99 32.70
C GLY A 358 24.72 -58.42 34.06
N VAL A 359 24.65 -59.22 35.14
CA VAL A 359 24.66 -58.77 36.57
C VAL A 359 25.18 -59.93 37.46
N PRO A 360 25.78 -59.76 38.67
CA PRO A 360 26.26 -58.56 39.40
C PRO A 360 27.76 -58.61 39.81
N ILE A 361 28.25 -57.56 40.50
CA ILE A 361 28.81 -57.64 41.88
C ILE A 361 28.86 -56.22 42.51
N ARG A 362 29.00 -56.13 43.84
CA ARG A 362 28.77 -54.96 44.73
C ARG A 362 29.87 -55.00 45.86
N PRO A 363 29.93 -54.13 46.90
CA PRO A 363 29.20 -52.87 47.19
C PRO A 363 30.02 -51.71 47.88
N LYS A 364 29.44 -50.47 47.93
CA LYS A 364 29.52 -49.47 49.06
C LYS A 364 30.92 -48.87 49.44
N SER A 365 31.07 -47.79 50.24
CA SER A 365 30.25 -46.57 50.51
C SER A 365 30.99 -45.57 51.46
N SER A 366 30.99 -44.26 51.18
CA SER A 366 31.43 -43.17 52.09
C SER A 366 31.15 -41.77 51.48
N LEU A 367 30.99 -40.65 52.22
CA LEU A 367 30.48 -40.44 53.59
C LEU A 367 29.80 -39.03 53.69
N ARG A 368 29.21 -38.73 54.85
CA ARG A 368 28.37 -37.55 55.16
C ARG A 368 29.13 -36.25 55.49
N THR A 369 28.57 -35.13 55.00
CA THR A 369 28.36 -33.80 55.63
C THR A 369 29.11 -33.39 56.92
N SER A 370 29.55 -32.11 56.97
CA SER A 370 29.13 -31.06 57.94
C SER A 370 30.27 -30.27 58.63
N ARG A 371 30.22 -28.91 58.57
CA ARG A 371 29.99 -28.01 59.74
C ARG A 371 30.01 -26.52 59.36
N ARG A 372 29.65 -25.65 60.32
CA ARG A 372 29.44 -24.19 60.20
C ARG A 372 30.63 -23.36 60.75
N SER A 373 30.84 -22.19 60.11
CA SER A 373 31.20 -20.85 60.65
C SER A 373 32.09 -20.64 61.88
N ASP A 374 32.94 -19.61 61.82
CA ASP A 374 32.90 -18.48 62.78
C ASP A 374 33.37 -17.13 62.14
N TYR A 375 33.35 -16.03 62.89
CA TYR A 375 33.49 -14.62 62.43
C TYR A 375 34.84 -13.94 62.70
N GLY A 376 35.15 -12.85 61.97
CA GLY A 376 36.22 -11.86 62.29
C GLY A 376 36.79 -11.15 61.06
N ARG A 377 36.18 -10.10 60.50
CA ARG A 377 36.21 -8.67 60.92
C ARG A 377 37.54 -7.94 60.62
N GLY A 378 37.56 -7.10 59.56
CA GLY A 378 38.61 -6.10 59.31
C GLY A 378 38.33 -5.19 58.09
N ARG A 379 38.41 -3.86 58.28
CA ARG A 379 38.34 -2.78 57.25
C ARG A 379 39.18 -1.61 57.79
N PRO A 380 40.11 -1.01 57.02
CA PRO A 380 39.84 0.22 56.23
C PRO A 380 39.93 -0.06 54.70
N ASP A 381 39.41 0.73 53.75
CA ASP A 381 39.72 2.15 53.40
C ASP A 381 41.16 2.30 52.85
N TYR A 382 41.47 2.99 51.74
CA TYR A 382 40.83 4.18 51.11
C TYR A 382 41.23 4.34 49.60
N ARG A 383 40.94 5.53 49.02
CA ARG A 383 41.35 6.12 47.72
C ARG A 383 40.59 5.73 46.44
N ILE A 384 39.86 6.73 45.94
CA ILE A 384 39.56 6.92 44.51
C ILE A 384 40.84 7.38 43.81
N VAL A 385 41.10 6.85 42.60
CA VAL A 385 41.96 7.48 41.60
C VAL A 385 41.14 7.57 40.32
N ILE A 386 41.00 8.77 39.77
CA ILE A 386 40.49 8.97 38.41
C ILE A 386 41.71 8.87 37.50
N GLN A 387 41.72 7.88 36.61
CA GLN A 387 42.62 7.86 35.46
C GLN A 387 41.77 7.63 34.22
N ASP A 388 41.83 8.59 33.31
CA ASP A 388 41.14 8.60 32.04
C ASP A 388 42.08 8.02 30.99
N ASP A 389 41.78 6.82 30.48
CA ASP A 389 42.62 6.13 29.50
C ASP A 389 41.76 5.50 28.39
N THR A 390 42.07 5.89 27.15
CA THR A 390 41.22 5.64 25.98
C THR A 390 41.45 4.25 25.39
N HIS A 391 40.57 3.29 25.73
CA HIS A 391 40.50 2.01 25.03
C HIS A 391 39.18 1.80 24.29
N LYS A 392 39.30 1.43 23.01
CA LYS A 392 38.18 1.10 22.12
C LYS A 392 37.42 -0.09 22.71
N ARG A 393 36.11 0.05 22.92
CA ARG A 393 35.24 -1.11 23.12
C ARG A 393 35.09 -1.82 21.78
N GLU A 394 35.74 -2.97 21.66
CA GLU A 394 35.32 -3.99 20.71
C GLU A 394 34.00 -4.56 21.22
N ASP A 395 32.95 -4.46 20.41
CA ASP A 395 31.65 -5.03 20.77
C ASP A 395 31.74 -6.55 20.75
N HIS A 396 31.93 -7.14 21.94
CA HIS A 396 31.82 -8.58 22.13
C HIS A 396 30.42 -9.03 21.72
N PHE A 397 30.32 -9.60 20.52
CA PHE A 397 29.18 -10.38 20.08
C PHE A 397 28.95 -11.54 21.06
N ILE A 398 28.08 -11.31 22.05
CA ILE A 398 27.34 -12.39 22.68
C ILE A 398 26.48 -12.97 21.56
N ALA A 399 26.92 -14.12 21.04
CA ALA A 399 26.16 -14.89 20.08
C ALA A 399 24.90 -15.43 20.79
N ASP A 400 23.85 -14.63 20.80
CA ASP A 400 22.51 -15.08 21.17
C ASP A 400 22.14 -16.22 20.21
N GLU A 401 22.18 -17.45 20.74
CA GLU A 401 21.87 -18.71 20.03
C GLU A 401 20.35 -18.84 19.81
N SER A 402 19.79 -17.76 19.28
CA SER A 402 18.41 -17.59 18.91
C SER A 402 18.04 -18.64 17.87
N THR A 403 17.22 -19.59 18.32
CA THR A 403 16.55 -20.60 17.50
C THR A 403 16.09 -19.96 16.19
N LYS A 404 16.64 -20.44 15.05
CA LYS A 404 16.44 -19.86 13.72
C LYS A 404 15.03 -20.16 13.20
N SER A 405 14.05 -19.48 13.81
CA SER A 405 12.66 -19.42 13.35
C SER A 405 12.64 -18.91 11.91
N ASN A 406 12.60 -19.86 10.97
CA ASN A 406 12.80 -19.58 9.56
C ASN A 406 11.51 -18.99 8.98
N ILE A 407 11.43 -17.66 9.06
CA ILE A 407 10.31 -16.85 8.62
C ILE A 407 10.54 -16.34 7.20
N GLU A 408 9.59 -16.64 6.32
CA GLU A 408 9.64 -16.34 4.90
C GLU A 408 8.43 -15.51 4.48
N VAL A 409 8.64 -14.49 3.67
CA VAL A 409 7.58 -13.80 2.92
C VAL A 409 7.26 -14.65 1.70
N THR A 410 6.01 -15.11 1.59
CA THR A 410 5.58 -16.13 0.62
C THR A 410 4.66 -15.60 -0.47
N GLY A 411 4.32 -14.31 -0.45
CA GLY A 411 3.54 -13.66 -1.50
C GLY A 411 2.74 -12.46 -1.02
N LEU A 412 1.86 -11.99 -1.90
CA LEU A 412 0.78 -11.07 -1.57
C LEU A 412 -0.56 -11.79 -1.65
N ARG A 413 -1.48 -11.41 -0.76
CA ARG A 413 -2.79 -12.03 -0.60
C ARG A 413 -3.78 -11.65 -1.69
N GLN A 414 -3.72 -10.41 -2.15
CA GLN A 414 -4.59 -9.82 -3.17
C GLN A 414 -3.75 -9.00 -4.15
N TRP A 415 -4.02 -9.17 -5.44
CA TRP A 415 -3.29 -8.53 -6.55
C TRP A 415 -4.23 -7.58 -7.31
N SER A 416 -5.14 -6.93 -6.58
CA SER A 416 -6.30 -6.20 -7.13
C SER A 416 -6.18 -4.68 -7.17
N HIS A 417 -5.16 -4.08 -6.56
CA HIS A 417 -4.91 -2.63 -6.57
C HIS A 417 -3.62 -2.27 -7.33
N CYS A 418 -3.65 -2.55 -8.64
CA CYS A 418 -2.48 -2.55 -9.50
C CYS A 418 -2.52 -1.43 -10.54
N LEU A 419 -1.37 -0.78 -10.77
CA LEU A 419 -1.14 0.19 -11.83
C LEU A 419 0.22 0.00 -12.48
N PHE A 420 0.47 0.70 -13.58
CA PHE A 420 1.77 0.84 -14.20
C PHE A 420 2.27 2.29 -14.06
N GLY A 421 3.40 2.49 -13.36
CA GLY A 421 3.84 3.81 -12.87
C GLY A 421 5.18 3.81 -12.14
N ASP A 422 5.43 4.86 -11.37
CA ASP A 422 6.60 4.99 -10.48
C ASP A 422 6.49 4.02 -9.29
N PRO A 423 7.48 3.15 -9.01
CA PRO A 423 7.48 2.26 -7.85
C PRO A 423 7.24 2.96 -6.51
N LEU A 424 7.66 4.22 -6.36
CA LEU A 424 7.45 5.03 -5.15
C LEU A 424 5.96 5.37 -4.88
N MET A 425 5.07 5.10 -5.83
CA MET A 425 3.62 5.28 -5.67
C MET A 425 2.99 4.26 -4.68
N ALA A 426 3.67 3.16 -4.33
CA ALA A 426 3.15 2.20 -3.33
C ALA A 426 3.07 2.82 -1.92
N THR A 427 2.00 2.52 -1.16
CA THR A 427 1.67 3.17 0.12
C THR A 427 2.77 3.03 1.17
N VAL A 428 3.56 1.94 1.12
CA VAL A 428 4.68 1.70 2.02
C VAL A 428 5.70 2.85 2.00
N PHE A 429 5.97 3.47 0.84
CA PHE A 429 6.92 4.58 0.71
C PHE A 429 6.36 5.90 1.28
N SER A 430 5.06 6.13 1.10
CA SER A 430 4.33 7.29 1.60
C SER A 430 3.97 7.21 3.10
N LYS A 431 4.12 6.05 3.73
CA LYS A 431 3.72 5.84 5.12
C LYS A 431 4.67 6.45 6.13
N ARG A 432 4.10 6.73 7.32
CA ARG A 432 4.78 7.27 8.50
C ARG A 432 4.48 6.35 9.70
N PRO A 433 5.48 5.72 10.35
CA PRO A 433 6.92 5.77 10.04
C PRO A 433 7.24 5.28 8.61
N ARG A 434 8.34 5.79 8.06
CA ARG A 434 8.87 5.40 6.74
C ARG A 434 9.29 3.92 6.73
N PRO A 435 9.47 3.28 5.56
CA PRO A 435 10.02 1.93 5.49
C PRO A 435 11.33 1.82 6.27
N SER A 436 11.54 0.69 6.94
CA SER A 436 12.75 0.42 7.71
C SER A 436 13.99 0.35 6.82
N GLU A 437 15.17 0.57 7.39
CA GLU A 437 16.43 0.41 6.66
C GLU A 437 16.54 -1.00 6.05
N ASP A 438 16.09 -2.03 6.78
CA ASP A 438 16.01 -3.41 6.33
C ASP A 438 15.18 -3.58 5.05
N PHE A 439 14.02 -2.92 4.96
CA PHE A 439 13.23 -2.87 3.73
C PHE A 439 14.01 -2.23 2.57
N TRP A 440 14.69 -1.10 2.79
CA TRP A 440 15.49 -0.44 1.76
C TRP A 440 16.67 -1.30 1.31
N ARG A 441 17.40 -1.94 2.24
CA ARG A 441 18.44 -2.94 1.92
C ARG A 441 17.89 -4.13 1.11
N GLY A 442 16.60 -4.43 1.22
CA GLY A 442 15.90 -5.41 0.37
C GLY A 442 15.50 -4.86 -1.01
N PHE A 443 15.04 -3.61 -1.07
CA PHE A 443 14.49 -2.98 -2.27
C PHE A 443 15.55 -2.44 -3.24
N ASP A 444 16.60 -1.79 -2.74
CA ASP A 444 17.70 -1.29 -3.56
C ASP A 444 18.67 -2.41 -4.02
N LYS A 445 18.75 -3.53 -3.29
CA LYS A 445 19.67 -4.63 -3.62
C LYS A 445 19.33 -5.25 -4.99
N PRO A 446 20.28 -5.26 -5.96
CA PRO A 446 20.06 -5.87 -7.27
C PRO A 446 19.61 -7.33 -7.19
N LEU A 447 18.72 -7.73 -8.10
CA LEU A 447 18.36 -9.14 -8.26
C LEU A 447 19.48 -9.85 -9.05
N PRO A 448 19.84 -11.10 -8.71
CA PRO A 448 20.85 -11.86 -9.45
C PRO A 448 20.51 -11.90 -10.95
N GLY A 449 21.50 -11.64 -11.82
CA GLY A 449 21.31 -11.61 -13.27
C GLY A 449 20.92 -10.26 -13.88
N TYR A 450 20.85 -9.17 -13.10
CA TYR A 450 20.82 -7.81 -13.65
C TYR A 450 22.22 -7.16 -13.69
N GLU A 451 22.50 -6.46 -14.78
CA GLU A 451 23.66 -5.56 -14.87
C GLU A 451 23.49 -4.32 -13.99
N ALA A 452 24.61 -3.72 -13.57
CA ALA A 452 24.61 -2.51 -12.73
C ALA A 452 23.88 -1.32 -13.38
N ALA A 453 23.91 -1.18 -14.70
CA ALA A 453 23.19 -0.12 -15.43
C ALA A 453 21.65 -0.27 -15.38
N GLN A 454 21.15 -1.44 -14.96
CA GLN A 454 19.72 -1.74 -14.79
C GLN A 454 19.39 -2.01 -13.31
N ALA A 455 20.34 -1.76 -12.40
CA ALA A 455 20.17 -1.91 -10.97
C ALA A 455 19.26 -0.82 -10.37
N ASP A 456 19.14 0.35 -10.98
CA ASP A 456 18.19 1.35 -10.49
C ASP A 456 16.79 1.15 -11.07
N ILE A 457 15.82 1.09 -10.16
CA ILE A 457 14.39 1.04 -10.47
C ILE A 457 13.65 2.32 -10.07
N ILE A 458 14.31 3.21 -9.33
CA ILE A 458 13.84 4.56 -9.04
C ILE A 458 14.52 5.50 -10.03
N GLU A 459 13.76 6.01 -10.99
CA GLU A 459 14.25 7.00 -11.94
C GLU A 459 14.31 8.38 -11.28
N ASP A 460 15.23 9.26 -11.72
CA ASP A 460 15.42 10.62 -11.20
C ASP A 460 15.47 10.66 -9.66
N ARG A 461 16.58 10.17 -9.07
CA ARG A 461 16.71 10.12 -7.59
C ARG A 461 16.68 11.49 -6.93
N GLU A 462 17.13 12.54 -7.62
CA GLU A 462 17.25 13.90 -7.10
C GLU A 462 15.90 14.52 -6.72
N ASN A 463 14.83 14.25 -7.47
CA ASN A 463 13.50 14.82 -7.20
C ASN A 463 12.51 13.81 -6.59
N THR A 464 12.99 12.63 -6.17
CA THR A 464 12.15 11.58 -5.54
C THR A 464 11.36 12.07 -4.33
N HIS A 465 11.89 13.00 -3.53
CA HIS A 465 11.19 13.55 -2.37
C HIS A 465 9.92 14.31 -2.78
N ILE A 466 9.94 14.99 -3.93
CA ILE A 466 8.82 15.77 -4.45
C ILE A 466 7.76 14.85 -5.05
N ARG A 467 8.20 13.87 -5.85
CA ARG A 467 7.28 12.84 -6.38
C ARG A 467 6.63 12.05 -5.24
N THR A 468 7.39 11.70 -4.20
CA THR A 468 6.86 11.09 -2.97
C THR A 468 5.85 11.98 -2.25
N LEU A 469 6.04 13.31 -2.20
CA LEU A 469 5.04 14.23 -1.65
C LEU A 469 3.77 14.30 -2.51
N LEU A 470 3.87 14.23 -3.84
CA LEU A 470 2.69 14.10 -4.72
C LEU A 470 1.97 12.75 -4.50
N TYR A 471 2.69 11.67 -4.22
CA TYR A 471 2.08 10.38 -3.90
C TYR A 471 1.46 10.37 -2.49
N GLU A 472 2.12 10.95 -1.47
CA GLU A 472 1.54 11.21 -0.14
C GLU A 472 0.25 12.07 -0.25
N LEU A 473 0.24 13.08 -1.13
CA LEU A 473 -0.91 13.93 -1.43
C LEU A 473 -2.10 13.12 -1.98
N TYR A 474 -1.87 12.28 -3.00
CA TYR A 474 -2.88 11.38 -3.54
C TYR A 474 -3.42 10.41 -2.48
N HIS A 475 -2.53 9.74 -1.72
CA HIS A 475 -2.93 8.76 -0.70
C HIS A 475 -3.71 9.40 0.45
N ALA A 476 -3.35 10.63 0.85
CA ALA A 476 -4.09 11.39 1.86
C ALA A 476 -5.50 11.77 1.37
N VAL A 477 -5.65 12.24 0.13
CA VAL A 477 -6.96 12.53 -0.47
C VAL A 477 -7.79 11.25 -0.62
N ALA A 478 -7.22 10.17 -1.15
CA ALA A 478 -7.93 8.90 -1.34
C ALA A 478 -8.40 8.27 -0.01
N SER A 479 -7.56 8.33 1.03
CA SER A 479 -7.94 7.90 2.37
C SER A 479 -9.10 8.74 2.91
N LEU A 480 -8.99 10.07 2.79
CA LEU A 480 -9.97 11.01 3.31
C LEU A 480 -11.33 10.89 2.61
N VAL A 481 -11.36 10.85 1.27
CA VAL A 481 -12.60 10.62 0.50
C VAL A 481 -13.18 9.23 0.83
N GLY A 482 -12.32 8.22 1.03
CA GLY A 482 -12.72 6.88 1.44
C GLY A 482 -13.53 6.82 2.75
N GLU A 483 -13.19 7.64 3.75
CA GLU A 483 -13.95 7.74 5.02
C GLU A 483 -15.35 8.30 4.82
N TYR A 484 -15.54 9.25 3.89
CA TYR A 484 -16.86 9.80 3.55
C TYR A 484 -17.69 8.85 2.68
N TYR A 485 -17.05 8.05 1.81
CA TYR A 485 -17.72 7.01 1.01
C TYR A 485 -18.21 5.86 1.90
N ARG A 486 -17.47 5.55 2.97
CA ARG A 486 -17.68 4.37 3.82
C ARG A 486 -17.44 4.71 5.31
N PRO A 487 -18.32 5.48 5.98
CA PRO A 487 -18.15 5.85 7.38
C PRO A 487 -18.19 4.64 8.33
N GLN A 488 -17.38 4.70 9.39
CA GLN A 488 -17.14 3.67 10.41
C GLN A 488 -17.12 4.28 11.81
N ASN A 489 -17.20 3.44 12.85
CA ASN A 489 -17.23 3.85 14.26
C ASN A 489 -16.08 4.78 14.67
N ASP A 490 -14.89 4.64 14.08
CA ASP A 490 -13.72 5.48 14.31
C ASP A 490 -13.35 6.37 13.11
N SER A 491 -14.24 6.53 12.12
CA SER A 491 -13.96 7.36 10.93
C SER A 491 -13.59 8.78 11.29
N SER A 492 -14.25 9.44 12.25
CA SER A 492 -13.89 10.81 12.68
C SER A 492 -12.42 10.95 13.13
N ARG A 493 -11.80 9.87 13.62
CA ARG A 493 -10.38 9.84 13.98
C ARG A 493 -9.49 9.67 12.74
N ARG A 494 -9.87 8.81 11.78
CA ARG A 494 -9.11 8.58 10.54
C ARG A 494 -9.25 9.73 9.55
N GLU A 495 -10.44 10.32 9.46
CA GLU A 495 -10.79 11.53 8.71
C GLU A 495 -9.90 12.71 9.17
N LEU A 496 -9.86 12.97 10.49
CA LEU A 496 -9.01 14.01 11.06
C LEU A 496 -7.51 13.73 10.86
N ALA A 497 -7.09 12.46 10.96
CA ALA A 497 -5.71 12.07 10.70
C ALA A 497 -5.32 12.27 9.22
N ALA A 498 -6.21 11.94 8.27
CA ALA A 498 -6.01 12.15 6.85
C ALA A 498 -6.02 13.64 6.48
N ARG A 499 -6.91 14.46 7.08
CA ARG A 499 -6.85 15.93 6.98
C ARG A 499 -5.53 16.50 7.47
N LYS A 500 -5.04 16.03 8.63
CA LYS A 500 -3.75 16.46 9.19
C LYS A 500 -2.60 16.05 8.27
N HIS A 501 -2.62 14.85 7.72
CA HIS A 501 -1.62 14.39 6.77
C HIS A 501 -1.62 15.23 5.48
N LEU A 502 -2.80 15.47 4.89
CA LEU A 502 -2.99 16.33 3.72
C LEU A 502 -2.44 17.75 3.96
N GLY A 503 -2.76 18.36 5.11
CA GLY A 503 -2.22 19.66 5.50
C GLY A 503 -0.69 19.67 5.62
N ASN A 504 -0.11 18.65 6.27
CA ASN A 504 1.34 18.51 6.39
C ASN A 504 2.04 18.34 5.02
N VAL A 505 1.42 17.64 4.06
CA VAL A 505 1.98 17.42 2.71
C VAL A 505 1.91 18.71 1.89
N LEU A 506 0.76 19.39 1.88
CA LEU A 506 0.62 20.68 1.20
C LEU A 506 1.58 21.73 1.76
N SER A 507 1.79 21.76 3.09
CA SER A 507 2.76 22.66 3.73
C SER A 507 4.20 22.35 3.31
N GLN A 508 4.58 21.07 3.14
CA GLN A 508 5.91 20.70 2.64
C GLN A 508 6.11 21.12 1.18
N LEU A 509 5.10 20.95 0.32
CA LEU A 509 5.14 21.40 -1.08
C LEU A 509 5.20 22.93 -1.20
N GLU A 510 4.55 23.66 -0.29
CA GLU A 510 4.60 25.12 -0.21
C GLU A 510 5.95 25.66 0.33
N GLU A 511 6.68 24.89 1.14
CA GLU A 511 8.05 25.23 1.55
C GLU A 511 9.10 25.03 0.43
N LEU A 512 8.78 24.35 -0.67
CA LEU A 512 9.68 24.20 -1.84
C LEU A 512 9.52 25.34 -2.85
N ASP A 513 10.60 25.74 -3.52
CA ASP A 513 10.60 26.64 -4.68
C ASP A 513 10.19 25.91 -5.97
N ASP A 514 10.15 26.61 -7.10
CA ASP A 514 9.67 26.04 -8.37
C ASP A 514 10.69 25.08 -9.02
N ARG A 515 11.88 24.93 -8.40
CA ARG A 515 12.91 23.92 -8.71
C ARG A 515 12.98 22.83 -7.64
N GLY A 516 11.98 22.76 -6.75
CA GLY A 516 11.91 21.73 -5.73
C GLY A 516 12.89 21.88 -4.56
N GLN A 517 13.56 23.03 -4.44
CA GLN A 517 14.54 23.31 -3.40
C GLN A 517 13.88 24.00 -2.20
N PRO A 518 14.33 23.80 -0.94
CA PRO A 518 13.77 24.51 0.20
C PRO A 518 13.86 26.03 0.03
N ARG A 519 12.72 26.71 0.04
CA ARG A 519 12.64 28.18 -0.03
C ARG A 519 13.48 28.77 1.10
N ARG A 520 14.56 29.50 0.76
CA ARG A 520 15.30 30.29 1.74
C ARG A 520 14.33 31.26 2.41
N ARG A 521 13.98 31.00 3.67
CA ARG A 521 13.21 31.95 4.50
C ARG A 521 13.96 33.28 4.48
N ARG A 522 13.37 34.32 3.88
CA ARG A 522 13.90 35.68 4.02
C ARG A 522 13.94 35.98 5.52
N MET A 523 15.12 36.30 6.05
CA MET A 523 15.25 36.72 7.43
C MET A 523 14.46 38.02 7.60
N SER A 524 13.36 37.95 8.34
CA SER A 524 12.55 39.12 8.71
C SER A 524 13.34 39.94 9.72
N GLY A 525 14.22 40.79 9.19
CA GLY A 525 15.23 41.55 9.93
C GLY A 525 15.93 42.59 9.07
N GLU A 526 16.13 42.34 7.78
CA GLU A 526 16.50 43.40 6.83
C GLU A 526 15.30 44.31 6.58
N MET A 527 15.32 45.47 7.25
CA MET A 527 14.32 46.53 7.13
C MET A 527 14.19 47.00 5.68
N SER A 528 12.96 47.16 5.19
CA SER A 528 12.72 47.63 3.82
C SER A 528 13.45 48.97 3.55
N PRO A 529 14.09 49.15 2.38
CA PRO A 529 14.95 50.31 2.11
C PRO A 529 14.23 51.67 2.15
N ALA A 530 12.89 51.67 2.15
CA ALA A 530 12.03 52.83 2.39
C ALA A 530 12.18 53.49 3.78
N LYS A 531 13.01 52.94 4.70
CA LYS A 531 13.32 53.54 6.00
C LYS A 531 14.83 53.76 6.26
N ARG A 532 15.57 54.24 5.26
CA ARG A 532 16.81 54.99 5.54
C ARG A 532 16.43 56.38 6.07
N PRO A 533 16.88 56.81 7.27
CA PRO A 533 16.77 58.22 7.64
C PRO A 533 17.65 59.06 6.71
N ARG A 534 17.19 60.27 6.35
CA ARG A 534 18.02 61.24 5.63
C ARG A 534 19.10 61.76 6.60
N SER A 535 20.35 61.71 6.16
CA SER A 535 21.51 62.27 6.86
C SER A 535 22.11 63.39 6.02
N GLY A 536 22.36 64.56 6.63
CA GLY A 536 23.02 65.70 6.01
C GLY A 536 22.09 66.91 5.79
N GLN A 537 22.42 67.99 6.50
CA GLN A 537 22.57 69.39 6.04
C GLN A 537 21.39 70.08 5.28
N GLU A 538 21.16 71.39 5.43
CA GLU A 538 21.95 72.45 6.09
C GLU A 538 21.03 73.53 6.70
N SER A 539 21.61 74.37 7.56
CA SER A 539 21.45 75.84 7.78
C SER A 539 20.18 76.62 7.30
N ASP A 540 19.77 77.77 7.84
CA ASP A 540 20.36 78.76 8.78
C ASP A 540 19.26 79.45 9.66
N GLU A 541 19.69 80.38 10.53
CA GLU A 541 19.04 81.63 11.04
C GLU A 541 17.48 81.78 10.99
N ASP A 542 16.79 82.23 12.04
CA ASP A 542 16.84 83.65 12.50
C ASP A 542 16.16 83.88 13.89
N SER A 543 16.57 84.98 14.56
CA SER A 543 15.92 85.82 15.58
C SER A 543 14.94 85.26 16.64
N GLY A 544 15.33 85.50 17.91
CA GLY A 544 14.63 86.54 18.69
C GLY A 544 13.93 86.17 20.02
N SER A 545 14.64 86.28 21.15
CA SER A 545 14.19 86.83 22.45
C SER A 545 15.32 86.78 23.49
#